data_AF-A0A800K1H2-F1
#
_entry.id   AF-A0A800K1H2-F1
#
_cell.length_a   1.000
_cell.length_b   1.000
_cell.length_c   1.000
_cell.angle_alpha   90.00
_cell.angle_beta   90.00
_cell.angle_gamma   90.00
#
_symmetry.space_group_name_H-M   'P 1'
#
loop_
_entity.id
_entity.type
_entity.pdbx_description
1 polymer ?
#
loop_
_entity_poly.entity_id
_entity_poly.type
_entity_poly.pdbx_seq_one_letter_code
_entity_poly.pdbx_strand_id
1 'polypeptide(L)'
;MRSDLVSAPAKPLKMGWALVVGLMLLSAAPVAGQSQNMNFFVAVQGPSWGATRPAVEVSDAQCTDLGYPEGFGHLNWRAYLTGTEADGETDKVARERIGTGPWYNYYGVEIATDLSQLHSDGNSLSYETAVTVKGQGAPDSLEIPAGSELDGGDYLRQGPFFCFGVP
;
A
#
# COMPACT_ATOMS: atom_id res chain seq x y z
N MET A 1 82.17 -46.79 -24.41
CA MET A 1 82.39 -46.45 -22.99
C MET A 1 81.61 -45.17 -22.69
N ARG A 2 80.53 -45.31 -21.88
CA ARG A 2 79.82 -44.31 -21.03
C ARG A 2 79.92 -42.85 -21.51
N SER A 3 78.99 -42.26 -22.29
CA SER A 3 77.57 -41.96 -22.05
C SER A 3 77.25 -41.26 -20.72
N ASP A 4 77.04 -39.94 -20.84
CA ASP A 4 76.05 -39.08 -20.16
C ASP A 4 76.24 -38.85 -18.64
N LEU A 5 76.11 -37.63 -18.11
CA LEU A 5 74.87 -36.85 -17.99
C LEU A 5 75.20 -35.35 -17.79
N VAL A 6 74.69 -34.47 -18.65
CA VAL A 6 74.52 -33.04 -18.37
C VAL A 6 73.03 -32.72 -18.34
N SER A 7 72.66 -32.02 -17.27
CA SER A 7 71.32 -31.66 -16.81
C SER A 7 70.44 -30.98 -17.87
N ALA A 8 69.18 -31.41 -17.98
CA ALA A 8 68.13 -30.73 -18.74
C ALA A 8 67.31 -29.80 -17.82
N PRO A 9 66.93 -28.59 -18.26
CA PRO A 9 66.12 -27.67 -17.47
C PRO A 9 64.65 -28.08 -17.42
N ALA A 10 64.02 -27.86 -16.26
CA ALA A 10 62.64 -28.18 -15.93
C ALA A 10 61.64 -27.39 -16.80
N LYS A 11 60.60 -28.09 -17.30
CA LYS A 11 59.44 -27.48 -17.95
C LYS A 11 58.45 -26.93 -16.91
N PRO A 12 57.85 -25.75 -17.11
CA PRO A 12 56.88 -25.20 -16.19
C PRO A 12 55.54 -25.95 -16.28
N LEU A 13 55.05 -26.37 -15.12
CA LEU A 13 53.74 -26.98 -14.92
C LEU A 13 52.64 -25.94 -15.18
N LYS A 14 51.84 -26.15 -16.22
CA LYS A 14 50.66 -25.31 -16.51
C LYS A 14 49.55 -25.67 -15.52
N MET A 15 49.38 -24.84 -14.48
CA MET A 15 48.27 -24.92 -13.54
C MET A 15 46.97 -24.51 -14.27
N GLY A 16 46.12 -25.49 -14.57
CA GLY A 16 44.81 -25.26 -15.19
C GLY A 16 43.85 -24.61 -14.20
N TRP A 17 43.36 -23.41 -14.53
CA TRP A 17 42.26 -22.76 -13.80
C TRP A 17 40.94 -23.34 -14.31
N ALA A 18 40.36 -24.29 -13.57
CA ALA A 18 38.98 -24.71 -13.80
C ALA A 18 38.04 -23.72 -13.10
N LEU A 19 37.63 -22.66 -13.80
CA LEU A 19 36.55 -21.78 -13.39
C LEU A 19 35.21 -22.51 -13.61
N VAL A 20 34.64 -23.06 -12.55
CA VAL A 20 33.23 -23.46 -12.55
C VAL A 20 32.40 -22.19 -12.41
N VAL A 21 31.96 -21.63 -13.55
CA VAL A 21 30.98 -20.55 -13.57
C VAL A 21 29.61 -21.18 -13.36
N GLY A 22 29.16 -21.22 -12.11
CA GLY A 22 27.76 -21.53 -11.77
C GLY A 22 26.88 -20.38 -12.23
N LEU A 23 26.11 -20.59 -13.30
CA LEU A 23 25.09 -19.64 -13.75
C LEU A 23 23.89 -19.72 -12.79
N MET A 24 23.92 -18.92 -11.72
CA MET A 24 22.73 -18.68 -10.90
C MET A 24 21.74 -17.85 -11.73
N LEU A 25 20.69 -18.49 -12.25
CA LEU A 25 19.52 -17.82 -12.79
C LEU A 25 18.74 -17.21 -11.63
N LEU A 26 19.06 -15.95 -11.30
CA LEU A 26 18.26 -15.15 -10.37
C LEU A 26 16.91 -14.87 -11.05
N SER A 27 15.90 -15.63 -10.68
CA SER A 27 14.53 -15.42 -11.12
C SER A 27 14.03 -14.17 -10.40
N ALA A 28 14.11 -13.01 -11.05
CA ALA A 28 13.46 -11.80 -10.56
C ALA A 28 11.94 -12.00 -10.68
N ALA A 29 11.29 -12.37 -9.59
CA ALA A 29 9.84 -12.23 -9.51
C ALA A 29 9.52 -10.73 -9.69
N PRO A 30 8.50 -10.36 -10.48
CA PRO A 30 8.06 -8.98 -10.51
C PRO A 30 7.64 -8.61 -9.07
N VAL A 31 8.38 -7.70 -8.45
CA VAL A 31 7.82 -6.93 -7.33
C VAL A 31 6.67 -6.17 -7.95
N ALA A 32 5.43 -6.51 -7.59
CA ALA A 32 4.28 -5.71 -7.97
C ALA A 32 4.51 -4.31 -7.41
N GLY A 33 4.87 -3.37 -8.29
CA GLY A 33 5.19 -2.01 -7.90
C GLY A 33 3.93 -1.25 -7.51
N GLN A 34 4.09 -0.28 -6.61
CA GLN A 34 3.04 0.67 -6.26
C GLN A 34 2.49 1.36 -7.51
N SER A 35 1.17 1.31 -7.69
CA SER A 35 0.47 1.99 -8.78
C SER A 35 0.59 3.50 -8.66
N GLN A 36 0.96 4.17 -9.75
CA GLN A 36 0.99 5.63 -9.82
C GLN A 36 -0.40 6.28 -9.72
N ASN A 37 -1.46 5.49 -9.94
CA ASN A 37 -2.84 5.95 -9.87
C ASN A 37 -3.50 5.63 -8.51
N MET A 38 -2.73 5.15 -7.52
CA MET A 38 -3.28 4.83 -6.21
C MET A 38 -3.86 6.08 -5.55
N ASN A 39 -5.11 5.99 -5.13
CA ASN A 39 -5.83 7.02 -4.37
C ASN A 39 -6.81 6.40 -3.37
N PHE A 40 -6.56 5.15 -2.96
CA PHE A 40 -7.26 4.47 -1.88
C PHE A 40 -6.30 3.59 -1.08
N PHE A 41 -6.45 3.58 0.24
CA PHE A 41 -5.81 2.59 1.12
C PHE A 41 -6.52 2.48 2.48
N VAL A 42 -6.16 1.44 3.25
CA VAL A 42 -6.59 1.25 4.64
C VAL A 42 -5.57 1.85 5.61
N ALA A 43 -6.01 2.74 6.50
CA ALA A 43 -5.25 3.11 7.68
C ALA A 43 -5.51 2.05 8.78
N VAL A 44 -4.46 1.31 9.17
CA VAL A 44 -4.56 0.25 10.20
C VAL A 44 -4.74 0.83 11.59
N GLN A 45 -4.10 1.96 11.84
CA GLN A 45 -4.16 2.70 13.10
C GLN A 45 -4.56 4.12 12.80
N GLY A 46 -5.52 4.60 13.56
CA GLY A 46 -5.89 6.00 13.59
C GLY A 46 -4.83 6.86 14.26
N PRO A 47 -5.02 8.19 14.24
CA PRO A 47 -4.11 9.13 14.86
C PRO A 47 -3.96 8.86 16.36
N SER A 48 -2.71 8.78 16.85
CA SER A 48 -2.39 8.71 18.28
C SER A 48 -2.44 10.07 18.99
N TRP A 49 -2.81 11.11 18.25
CA TRP A 49 -2.92 12.50 18.69
C TRP A 49 -4.36 13.02 18.58
N GLY A 50 -4.63 14.13 19.28
CA GLY A 50 -5.80 14.98 19.02
C GLY A 50 -7.06 14.72 19.86
N ALA A 51 -7.10 15.10 21.14
CA ALA A 51 -8.34 15.15 21.93
C ALA A 51 -8.99 16.56 22.01
N THR A 52 -8.65 17.46 21.09
CA THR A 52 -9.10 18.88 21.09
C THR A 52 -9.45 19.41 19.71
N ARG A 53 -9.55 18.54 18.69
CA ARG A 53 -9.88 18.88 17.30
C ARG A 53 -10.91 17.90 16.74
N PRO A 54 -11.70 18.34 15.76
CA PRO A 54 -12.78 17.54 15.16
C PRO A 54 -12.22 16.22 14.58
N ALA A 55 -12.91 15.10 14.85
CA ALA A 55 -12.41 13.72 14.75
C ALA A 55 -12.16 13.28 13.30
N VAL A 56 -12.96 13.77 12.36
CA VAL A 56 -12.81 13.59 10.93
C VAL A 56 -11.56 14.33 10.43
N GLU A 57 -11.34 15.61 10.80
CA GLU A 57 -10.14 16.34 10.34
C GLU A 57 -8.83 15.72 10.85
N VAL A 58 -8.79 15.21 12.08
CA VAL A 58 -7.57 14.54 12.58
C VAL A 58 -7.34 13.21 11.84
N SER A 59 -8.40 12.53 11.41
CA SER A 59 -8.30 11.31 10.60
C SER A 59 -7.88 11.61 9.15
N ASP A 60 -8.32 12.74 8.58
CA ASP A 60 -7.85 13.24 7.28
C ASP A 60 -6.34 13.52 7.31
N ALA A 61 -5.86 14.14 8.39
CA ALA A 61 -4.44 14.37 8.61
C ALA A 61 -3.66 13.04 8.70
N GLN A 62 -4.19 12.04 9.42
CA GLN A 62 -3.60 10.70 9.45
C GLN A 62 -3.49 10.08 8.05
N CYS A 63 -4.53 10.16 7.23
CA CYS A 63 -4.47 9.67 5.85
C CYS A 63 -3.39 10.42 5.04
N THR A 64 -3.28 11.73 5.22
CA THR A 64 -2.24 12.54 4.56
C THR A 64 -0.83 12.13 5.00
N ASP A 65 -0.61 11.95 6.30
CA ASP A 65 0.68 11.58 6.88
C ASP A 65 1.14 10.18 6.43
N LEU A 66 0.18 9.27 6.17
CA LEU A 66 0.46 7.95 5.60
C LEU A 66 0.73 7.99 4.09
N GLY A 67 -0.03 8.78 3.33
CA GLY A 67 0.08 8.86 1.85
C GLY A 67 1.27 9.67 1.36
N TYR A 68 1.63 10.75 2.07
CA TYR A 68 2.72 11.66 1.69
C TYR A 68 4.09 10.98 1.51
N PRO A 69 4.63 10.21 2.48
CA PRO A 69 5.94 9.58 2.34
C PRO A 69 5.99 8.52 1.23
N GLU A 70 4.84 8.02 0.80
CA GLU A 70 4.71 7.04 -0.27
C GLU A 70 4.56 7.69 -1.66
N GLY A 71 4.68 9.02 -1.77
CA GLY A 71 4.67 9.75 -3.04
C GLY A 71 3.33 10.37 -3.45
N PHE A 72 2.30 10.26 -2.61
CA PHE A 72 0.94 10.76 -2.91
C PHE A 72 0.59 12.05 -2.17
N GLY A 73 1.60 12.88 -1.89
CA GLY A 73 1.40 14.19 -1.25
C GLY A 73 0.70 15.22 -2.13
N HIS A 74 0.47 14.92 -3.41
CA HIS A 74 -0.29 15.75 -4.34
C HIS A 74 -1.81 15.53 -4.22
N LEU A 75 -2.24 14.46 -3.55
CA LEU A 75 -3.66 14.18 -3.30
C LEU A 75 -4.11 14.80 -1.98
N ASN A 76 -5.37 15.20 -1.97
CA ASN A 76 -6.05 15.66 -0.77
C ASN A 76 -6.75 14.48 -0.10
N TRP A 77 -6.13 13.92 0.94
CA TRP A 77 -6.61 12.69 1.56
C TRP A 77 -7.79 12.93 2.51
N ARG A 78 -8.74 11.99 2.48
CA ARG A 78 -9.96 12.00 3.29
C ARG A 78 -10.15 10.65 3.95
N ALA A 79 -10.26 10.64 5.26
CA ALA A 79 -10.80 9.50 5.99
C ALA A 79 -12.29 9.36 5.65
N TYR A 80 -12.70 8.12 5.42
CA TYR A 80 -14.09 7.76 5.16
C TYR A 80 -14.85 7.67 6.48
N LEU A 81 -15.07 8.82 7.10
CA LEU A 81 -15.75 8.98 8.37
C LEU A 81 -16.87 10.00 8.22
N THR A 82 -18.04 9.67 8.77
CA THR A 82 -19.13 10.63 8.96
C THR A 82 -19.03 11.19 10.37
N GLY A 83 -18.93 12.52 10.46
CA GLY A 83 -18.78 13.22 11.73
C GLY A 83 -20.04 13.15 12.58
N THR A 84 -19.87 13.34 13.90
CA THR A 84 -20.96 13.24 14.87
C THR A 84 -21.28 14.59 15.51
N GLU A 85 -22.45 14.68 16.14
CA GLU A 85 -22.81 15.84 16.97
C GLU A 85 -21.87 16.03 18.16
N ALA A 86 -21.41 14.92 18.77
CA ALA A 86 -20.51 14.95 19.91
C ALA A 86 -19.16 15.62 19.57
N ASP A 87 -18.72 15.49 18.32
CA ASP A 87 -17.47 16.07 17.81
C ASP A 87 -17.68 17.44 17.13
N GLY A 88 -18.93 17.90 16.99
CA GLY A 88 -19.27 19.14 16.31
C GLY A 88 -19.11 19.08 14.79
N GLU A 89 -19.22 17.88 14.20
CA GLU A 89 -18.88 17.56 12.80
C GLU A 89 -20.07 17.00 12.00
N THR A 90 -21.31 17.30 12.40
CA THR A 90 -22.50 16.77 11.71
C THR A 90 -22.59 17.15 10.22
N ASP A 91 -21.86 18.16 9.78
CA ASP A 91 -21.73 18.58 8.38
C ASP A 91 -20.69 17.76 7.58
N LYS A 92 -19.93 16.89 8.25
CA LYS A 92 -18.87 16.07 7.62
C LYS A 92 -19.42 14.72 7.22
N VAL A 93 -20.09 14.65 6.07
CA VAL A 93 -20.59 13.38 5.51
C VAL A 93 -19.49 12.71 4.69
N ALA A 94 -19.15 11.45 4.99
CA ALA A 94 -18.05 10.72 4.35
C ALA A 94 -18.14 10.75 2.81
N ARG A 95 -19.31 10.38 2.29
CA ARG A 95 -19.61 10.30 0.85
C ARG A 95 -19.39 11.62 0.11
N GLU A 96 -19.66 12.74 0.75
CA GLU A 96 -19.59 14.07 0.12
C GLU A 96 -18.17 14.61 0.01
N ARG A 97 -17.22 13.98 0.73
CA ARG A 97 -15.85 14.49 0.90
C ARG A 97 -14.83 13.80 0.00
N ILE A 98 -15.11 12.58 -0.48
CA ILE A 98 -14.11 11.71 -1.14
C ILE A 98 -14.03 11.84 -2.67
N GLY A 99 -14.73 12.82 -3.25
CA GLY A 99 -14.81 13.01 -4.69
C GLY A 99 -15.71 11.98 -5.39
N THR A 100 -15.58 11.88 -6.71
CA THR A 100 -16.49 11.08 -7.55
C THR A 100 -15.92 9.74 -8.00
N GLY A 101 -14.67 9.43 -7.65
CA GLY A 101 -13.94 8.28 -8.18
C GLY A 101 -13.35 8.55 -9.58
N PRO A 102 -12.74 7.53 -10.22
CA PRO A 102 -12.53 6.18 -9.70
C PRO A 102 -11.48 6.13 -8.57
N TRP A 103 -11.49 5.06 -7.78
CA TRP A 103 -10.49 4.82 -6.75
C TRP A 103 -9.73 3.51 -6.96
N TYR A 104 -8.41 3.55 -6.77
CA TYR A 104 -7.49 2.42 -6.97
C TYR A 104 -6.62 2.21 -5.73
N ASN A 105 -6.42 0.94 -5.37
CA ASN A 105 -5.53 0.56 -4.28
C ASN A 105 -4.05 0.58 -4.69
N TYR A 106 -3.16 0.20 -3.76
CA TYR A 106 -1.72 0.11 -3.97
C TYR A 106 -1.32 -0.67 -5.24
N TYR A 107 -2.02 -1.75 -5.56
CA TYR A 107 -1.74 -2.61 -6.71
C TYR A 107 -2.40 -2.12 -8.01
N GLY A 108 -3.11 -0.98 -7.98
CA GLY A 108 -3.86 -0.47 -9.12
C GLY A 108 -5.17 -1.22 -9.36
N VAL A 109 -5.63 -2.02 -8.40
CA VAL A 109 -6.96 -2.66 -8.46
C VAL A 109 -8.02 -1.58 -8.20
N GLU A 110 -9.01 -1.52 -9.08
CA GLU A 110 -10.14 -0.61 -8.94
C GLU A 110 -11.04 -1.04 -7.76
N ILE A 111 -11.23 -0.13 -6.83
CA ILE A 111 -12.12 -0.29 -5.68
C ILE A 111 -13.55 0.05 -6.07
N ALA A 112 -13.74 1.16 -6.77
CA ALA A 112 -15.01 1.53 -7.39
C ALA A 112 -14.76 2.59 -8.47
N THR A 113 -15.58 2.55 -9.51
CA THR A 113 -15.56 3.50 -10.63
C THR A 113 -16.18 4.84 -10.24
N ASP A 114 -17.20 4.81 -9.36
CA ASP A 114 -17.93 5.97 -8.89
C ASP A 114 -18.60 5.74 -7.53
N LEU A 115 -19.22 6.78 -6.99
CA LEU A 115 -19.98 6.72 -5.72
C LEU A 115 -21.15 5.74 -5.76
N SER A 116 -21.79 5.52 -6.92
CA SER A 116 -22.90 4.56 -6.99
C SER A 116 -22.37 3.14 -6.83
N GLN A 117 -21.27 2.80 -7.49
CA GLN A 117 -20.66 1.49 -7.34
C GLN A 117 -20.08 1.30 -5.94
N LEU A 118 -19.39 2.30 -5.40
CA LEU A 118 -18.80 2.24 -4.05
C LEU A 118 -19.86 1.87 -3.00
N HIS A 119 -21.06 2.44 -3.12
CA HIS A 119 -22.18 2.18 -2.23
C HIS A 119 -23.11 1.05 -2.68
N SER A 120 -22.58 0.09 -3.43
CA SER A 120 -23.28 -1.11 -3.89
C SER A 120 -22.47 -2.36 -3.57
N ASP A 121 -23.10 -3.53 -3.66
CA ASP A 121 -22.39 -4.81 -3.49
C ASP A 121 -21.46 -5.15 -4.68
N GLY A 122 -21.42 -4.29 -5.71
CA GLY A 122 -20.55 -4.43 -6.88
C GLY A 122 -19.20 -3.71 -6.77
N ASN A 123 -18.87 -3.14 -5.60
CA ASN A 123 -17.53 -2.60 -5.34
C ASN A 123 -16.50 -3.72 -5.14
N SER A 124 -15.22 -3.36 -5.13
CA SER A 124 -14.12 -4.28 -4.81
C SER A 124 -13.58 -4.01 -3.40
N LEU A 125 -14.41 -3.75 -2.40
CA LEU A 125 -13.98 -3.69 -1.00
C LEU A 125 -14.03 -5.09 -0.40
N SER A 126 -12.86 -5.71 -0.26
CA SER A 126 -12.67 -7.05 0.31
C SER A 126 -11.36 -7.08 1.11
N TYR A 127 -11.13 -8.10 1.93
CA TYR A 127 -9.86 -8.22 2.67
C TYR A 127 -8.64 -8.34 1.75
N GLU A 128 -8.83 -8.85 0.54
CA GLU A 128 -7.80 -9.02 -0.48
C GLU A 128 -7.41 -7.69 -1.15
N THR A 129 -8.35 -6.76 -1.27
CA THR A 129 -8.19 -5.50 -2.01
C THR A 129 -8.07 -4.27 -1.12
N ALA A 130 -8.59 -4.35 0.11
CA ALA A 130 -8.46 -3.35 1.16
C ALA A 130 -7.05 -3.46 1.77
N VAL A 131 -6.07 -2.89 1.07
CA VAL A 131 -4.66 -2.94 1.48
C VAL A 131 -4.19 -1.60 2.01
N THR A 132 -3.12 -1.62 2.81
CA THR A 132 -2.48 -0.41 3.33
C THR A 132 -1.80 0.38 2.21
N VAL A 133 -1.35 1.59 2.53
CA VAL A 133 -0.60 2.46 1.61
C VAL A 133 0.70 1.81 1.07
N LYS A 134 1.14 0.71 1.69
CA LYS A 134 2.31 -0.10 1.29
C LYS A 134 1.95 -1.45 0.68
N GLY A 135 0.67 -1.70 0.40
CA GLY A 135 0.18 -2.97 -0.15
C GLY A 135 0.08 -4.11 0.85
N GLN A 136 0.15 -3.84 2.16
CA GLN A 136 -0.05 -4.90 3.16
C GLN A 136 -1.55 -5.18 3.31
N GLY A 137 -1.95 -6.40 3.63
CA GLY A 137 -3.36 -6.73 3.87
C GLY A 137 -3.98 -5.92 5.01
N ALA A 138 -5.30 -5.75 4.96
CA ALA A 138 -6.05 -5.18 6.07
C ALA A 138 -5.86 -6.01 7.37
N PRO A 139 -5.94 -5.37 8.54
CA PRO A 139 -5.97 -6.10 9.81
C PRO A 139 -7.29 -6.87 9.96
N ASP A 140 -7.27 -7.99 10.70
CA ASP A 140 -8.47 -8.78 11.02
C ASP A 140 -9.53 -7.97 11.79
N SER A 141 -9.13 -6.87 12.43
CA SER A 141 -10.02 -5.95 13.14
C SER A 141 -10.78 -4.99 12.23
N LEU A 142 -10.47 -4.95 10.93
CA LEU A 142 -11.23 -4.15 9.99
C LEU A 142 -12.54 -4.86 9.68
N GLU A 143 -13.65 -4.22 10.01
CA GLU A 143 -14.97 -4.60 9.53
C GLU A 143 -15.25 -3.84 8.22
N ILE A 144 -15.59 -4.57 7.16
CA ILE A 144 -15.98 -3.99 5.87
C ILE A 144 -17.50 -4.17 5.77
N PRO A 145 -18.30 -3.10 5.94
CA PRO A 145 -19.74 -3.19 5.79
C PRO A 145 -20.10 -3.49 4.34
N ALA A 146 -21.32 -3.99 4.11
CA ALA A 146 -21.83 -4.10 2.74
C ALA A 146 -21.82 -2.71 2.08
N GLY A 147 -21.61 -2.63 0.77
CA GLY A 147 -21.54 -1.33 0.10
C GLY A 147 -22.80 -0.48 0.30
N SER A 148 -23.97 -1.13 0.38
CA SER A 148 -25.25 -0.45 0.67
C SER A 148 -25.36 0.14 2.07
N GLU A 149 -24.55 -0.35 3.02
CA GLU A 149 -24.48 0.09 4.41
C GLU A 149 -23.29 1.03 4.67
N LEU A 150 -22.30 1.06 3.76
CA LEU A 150 -21.12 1.91 3.84
C LEU A 150 -21.51 3.39 3.84
N ASP A 151 -21.64 4.00 5.00
CA ASP A 151 -22.00 5.43 5.17
C ASP A 151 -20.92 6.24 5.91
N GLY A 152 -19.89 5.55 6.42
CA GLY A 152 -18.77 6.13 7.16
C GLY A 152 -19.04 6.32 8.65
N GLY A 153 -20.19 5.89 9.16
CA GLY A 153 -20.50 5.81 10.59
C GLY A 153 -19.97 4.53 11.26
N ASP A 154 -19.60 3.52 10.48
CA ASP A 154 -19.11 2.22 10.97
C ASP A 154 -17.70 2.29 11.59
N TYR A 155 -16.96 3.34 11.26
CA TYR A 155 -15.55 3.47 11.61
C TYR A 155 -15.33 4.45 12.75
N LEU A 156 -14.40 4.09 13.64
CA LEU A 156 -13.96 4.96 14.71
C LEU A 156 -12.64 5.64 14.36
N ARG A 157 -12.39 6.79 14.98
CA ARG A 157 -11.13 7.54 14.84
C ARG A 157 -9.90 6.69 15.16
N GLN A 158 -9.99 5.73 16.07
CA GLN A 158 -8.83 4.88 16.43
C GLN A 158 -8.43 3.91 15.30
N GLY A 159 -9.27 3.78 14.27
CA GLY A 159 -9.09 2.87 13.17
C GLY A 159 -9.33 1.40 13.56
N PRO A 160 -9.21 0.51 12.57
CA PRO A 160 -8.86 0.80 11.17
C PRO A 160 -9.99 1.51 10.40
N PHE A 161 -9.64 2.29 9.35
CA PHE A 161 -10.60 2.97 8.47
C PHE A 161 -10.04 3.19 7.06
N PHE A 162 -10.90 3.56 6.12
CA PHE A 162 -10.52 3.84 4.72
C PHE A 162 -10.03 5.28 4.52
N CYS A 163 -9.05 5.44 3.64
CA CYS A 163 -8.50 6.71 3.19
C CYS A 163 -8.69 6.83 1.68
N PHE A 164 -9.36 7.88 1.23
CA PHE A 164 -9.59 8.20 -0.18
C PHE A 164 -8.85 9.49 -0.56
N GLY A 165 -8.05 9.43 -1.62
CA GLY A 165 -7.31 10.55 -2.16
C GLY A 165 -8.12 11.29 -3.22
N VAL A 166 -8.32 12.58 -3.02
CA VAL A 166 -9.00 13.46 -3.98
C VAL A 166 -7.95 14.24 -4.77
N PRO A 167 -7.93 14.16 -6.12
CA PRO A 167 -7.02 14.95 -6.95
C PRO A 167 -7.18 16.47 -6.82
#